data_AF-A0AAD3RCI5-F1
#
_entry.id   AF-A0AAD3RCI5-F1
#
_cell.length_a   1.000
_cell.length_b   1.000
_cell.length_c   1.000
_cell.angle_alpha   90.00
_cell.angle_beta   90.00
_cell.angle_gamma   90.00
#
_symmetry.space_group_name_H-M   'P 1'
#
loop_
_entity.id
_entity.type
_entity.pdbx_description
1 polymer ?
#
loop_
_entity_poly.entity_id
_entity_poly.type
_entity_poly.pdbx_seq_one_letter_code
_entity_poly.pdbx_strand_id
1 'polypeptide(L)'
;MCVMKESLRRKSARESWWIVESSHSPEESDILCPQLFIFLSGISRVKSSSDVVGALMKELRLQSGQPESNFRLAVTVNSVNALWGKSNIMTEDRRTVDPEELTLIHNLRKLMNNDWTGGAIITTVSQTGSAFIPKFAYLPQELLGKKGFDAMDPFVPVSIPNYSEKEFESCYLYYVDRLWLQHPQSLTEDGKKELIFLSNRNPAVLERICSSL
;
A
#
# COMPACT_ATOMS: atom_id res chain seq x y z
N MET A 1 -12.81 17.60 18.80
CA MET A 1 -12.40 16.55 19.78
C MET A 1 -13.44 15.45 19.71
N CYS A 2 -13.13 14.31 19.09
CA CYS A 2 -14.09 13.24 18.86
C CYS A 2 -14.23 12.41 20.16
N VAL A 3 -15.43 12.38 20.75
CA VAL A 3 -15.70 11.60 21.96
C VAL A 3 -16.36 10.29 21.55
N MET A 4 -15.68 9.17 21.83
CA MET A 4 -16.20 7.82 21.61
C MET A 4 -17.21 7.52 22.73
N LYS A 5 -18.48 7.27 22.39
CA LYS A 5 -19.47 6.74 23.33
C LYS A 5 -19.94 5.37 22.85
N GLU A 6 -19.83 4.40 23.75
CA GLU A 6 -20.25 3.02 23.54
C GLU A 6 -21.74 2.89 23.88
N SER A 7 -22.56 2.39 22.94
CA SER A 7 -23.98 2.09 23.17
C SER A 7 -24.24 0.63 22.78
N LEU A 8 -24.31 -0.24 23.79
CA LEU A 8 -24.66 -1.65 23.61
C LEU A 8 -26.17 -1.81 23.40
N ARG A 9 -26.59 -2.05 22.15
CA ARG A 9 -27.88 -2.71 21.87
C ARG A 9 -27.63 -4.11 21.33
N ARG A 10 -27.73 -5.11 22.21
CA ARG A 10 -27.67 -6.53 21.86
C ARG A 10 -28.85 -6.89 20.95
N LYS A 11 -28.57 -7.23 19.69
CA LYS A 11 -29.39 -8.15 18.90
C LYS A 11 -28.48 -9.09 18.10
N SER A 12 -28.62 -10.38 18.42
CA SER A 12 -28.22 -11.58 17.67
C SER A 12 -26.80 -11.63 17.07
N ALA A 13 -26.01 -12.57 17.59
CA ALA A 13 -24.68 -12.91 17.11
C ALA A 13 -24.70 -13.36 15.65
N ARG A 14 -24.19 -12.53 14.72
CA ARG A 14 -23.36 -12.94 13.57
C ARG A 14 -22.84 -11.82 12.67
N GLU A 15 -23.27 -10.57 12.84
CA GLU A 15 -22.71 -9.46 12.07
C GLU A 15 -22.54 -8.24 12.98
N SER A 16 -21.29 -7.89 13.30
CA SER A 16 -20.98 -6.65 14.00
C SER A 16 -20.65 -5.58 12.97
N TRP A 17 -21.67 -4.84 12.55
CA TRP A 17 -21.49 -3.62 11.77
C TRP A 17 -21.23 -2.46 12.73
N TRP A 18 -20.04 -1.86 12.66
CA TRP A 18 -19.74 -0.63 13.38
C TRP A 18 -20.37 0.54 12.61
N ILE A 19 -21.52 1.02 13.06
CA ILE A 19 -22.06 2.31 12.61
C ILE A 19 -21.33 3.39 13.40
N VAL A 20 -20.44 4.13 12.73
CA VAL A 20 -19.87 5.37 13.26
C VAL A 20 -20.95 6.44 13.18
N GLU A 21 -21.57 6.76 14.31
CA GLU A 21 -22.52 7.87 14.42
C GLU A 21 -21.72 9.14 14.77
N SER A 22 -21.46 9.98 13.76
CA SER A 22 -20.80 11.28 13.94
C SER A 22 -21.82 12.33 14.40
N SER A 23 -21.73 12.74 15.67
CA SER A 23 -22.43 13.92 16.17
C SER A 23 -21.89 15.18 15.47
N HIS A 24 -22.74 15.80 14.66
CA HIS A 24 -22.42 16.91 13.74
C HIS A 24 -22.24 18.28 14.41
N SER A 25 -21.38 19.11 13.81
CA SER A 25 -21.56 20.56 13.70
C SER A 25 -22.05 20.93 12.28
N PRO A 26 -22.91 21.93 12.09
CA PRO A 26 -23.78 22.05 10.91
C PRO A 26 -23.13 22.67 9.65
N GLU A 27 -21.86 23.06 9.68
CA GLU A 27 -21.21 23.78 8.57
C GLU A 27 -20.31 22.88 7.69
N GLU A 28 -20.05 21.63 8.08
CA GLU A 28 -19.25 20.65 7.31
C GLU A 28 -20.11 19.60 6.55
N SER A 29 -21.44 19.68 6.65
CA SER A 29 -22.36 18.59 6.24
C SER A 29 -22.58 18.42 4.74
N ASP A 30 -22.28 19.43 3.92
CA ASP A 30 -22.63 19.38 2.51
C ASP A 30 -21.56 18.68 1.64
N ILE A 31 -20.32 18.57 2.15
CA ILE A 31 -19.19 17.96 1.41
C ILE A 31 -19.02 16.46 1.75
N LEU A 32 -19.41 16.03 2.96
CA LEU A 32 -19.27 14.63 3.38
C LEU A 32 -20.37 13.71 2.80
N CYS A 33 -21.58 14.22 2.61
CA CYS A 33 -22.72 13.44 2.11
C CYS A 33 -22.50 12.85 0.69
N PRO A 34 -21.96 13.61 -0.29
CA PRO A 34 -21.75 13.09 -1.64
C PRO A 34 -20.68 11.99 -1.72
N GLN A 35 -19.54 12.18 -1.06
CA GLN A 35 -18.43 11.21 -1.12
C GLN A 35 -18.75 9.90 -0.41
N LEU A 36 -19.39 9.99 0.76
CA LEU A 36 -19.83 8.83 1.51
C LEU A 36 -20.93 8.07 0.75
N PHE A 37 -21.85 8.78 0.08
CA PHE A 37 -22.87 8.17 -0.76
C PHE A 37 -22.28 7.44 -1.98
N ILE A 38 -21.31 8.04 -2.67
CA ILE A 38 -20.59 7.43 -3.78
C ILE A 38 -19.89 6.14 -3.33
N PHE A 39 -19.19 6.20 -2.19
CA PHE A 39 -18.50 5.05 -1.60
C PHE A 39 -19.47 3.89 -1.27
N LEU A 40 -20.56 4.19 -0.55
CA LEU A 40 -21.56 3.19 -0.17
C LEU A 40 -22.27 2.57 -1.38
N SER A 41 -22.46 3.36 -2.45
CA SER A 41 -23.03 2.89 -3.72
C SER A 41 -22.09 1.90 -4.43
N GLY A 42 -20.77 2.15 -4.36
CA GLY A 42 -19.75 1.25 -4.91
C GLY A 42 -19.65 -0.09 -4.18
N ILE A 43 -19.80 -0.08 -2.85
CA ILE A 43 -19.87 -1.32 -2.04
C ILE A 43 -21.13 -2.11 -2.39
N SER A 44 -22.26 -1.42 -2.54
CA SER A 44 -23.56 -2.06 -2.78
C SER A 44 -23.70 -2.60 -4.21
N ARG A 45 -22.96 -2.03 -5.19
CA ARG A 45 -23.04 -2.39 -6.61
C ARG A 45 -21.66 -2.65 -7.20
N VAL A 46 -21.20 -3.89 -7.09
CA VAL A 46 -19.87 -4.33 -7.58
C VAL A 46 -19.63 -4.01 -9.07
N LYS A 47 -20.67 -4.05 -9.92
CA LYS A 47 -20.55 -3.74 -11.36
C LYS A 47 -20.09 -2.30 -11.64
N SER A 48 -20.38 -1.37 -10.75
CA SER A 48 -20.01 0.05 -10.89
C SER A 48 -18.85 0.45 -9.98
N SER A 49 -18.27 -0.52 -9.25
CA SER A 49 -17.23 -0.26 -8.24
C SER A 49 -15.96 0.35 -8.85
N SER A 50 -15.56 -0.08 -10.05
CA SER A 50 -14.39 0.46 -10.75
C SER A 50 -14.54 1.94 -11.10
N ASP A 51 -15.75 2.34 -11.50
CA ASP A 51 -16.04 3.72 -11.89
C ASP A 51 -16.17 4.61 -10.65
N VAL A 52 -16.77 4.08 -9.59
CA VAL A 52 -16.85 4.73 -8.28
C VAL A 52 -15.46 5.02 -7.73
N VAL A 53 -14.53 4.06 -7.80
CA VAL A 53 -13.14 4.26 -7.38
C VAL A 53 -12.47 5.37 -8.19
N GLY A 54 -12.65 5.39 -9.51
CA GLY A 54 -12.11 6.46 -10.36
C GLY A 54 -12.68 7.84 -10.03
N ALA A 55 -13.99 7.93 -9.81
CA ALA A 55 -14.66 9.17 -9.42
C ALA A 55 -14.17 9.67 -8.06
N LEU A 56 -14.02 8.77 -7.08
CA LEU A 56 -13.51 9.09 -5.75
C LEU A 56 -12.07 9.60 -5.81
N MET A 57 -11.18 8.93 -6.56
CA MET A 57 -9.80 9.37 -6.73
C MET A 57 -9.73 10.77 -7.36
N LYS A 58 -10.57 11.05 -8.35
CA LYS A 58 -10.66 12.37 -8.99
C LYS A 58 -11.12 13.44 -8.00
N GLU A 59 -12.15 13.16 -7.21
CA GLU A 59 -12.71 14.11 -6.25
C GLU A 59 -11.71 14.45 -5.14
N LEU A 60 -11.06 13.43 -4.56
CA LEU A 60 -10.04 13.61 -3.53
C LEU A 60 -8.89 14.50 -4.02
N ARG A 61 -8.49 14.29 -5.28
CA ARG A 61 -7.43 15.09 -5.93
C ARG A 61 -7.87 16.54 -6.16
N LEU A 62 -9.11 16.78 -6.56
CA LEU A 62 -9.64 18.12 -6.78
C LEU A 62 -9.75 18.91 -5.48
N GLN A 63 -10.16 18.25 -4.40
CA GLN A 63 -10.35 18.88 -3.09
C GLN A 63 -9.03 19.12 -2.34
N SER A 64 -8.05 18.24 -2.48
CA SER A 64 -6.73 18.43 -1.84
C SER A 64 -5.98 19.64 -2.39
N GLY A 65 -6.20 19.98 -3.66
CA GLY A 65 -5.57 21.12 -4.33
C GLY A 65 -6.24 22.47 -4.11
N GLN A 66 -7.38 22.52 -3.42
CA GLN A 66 -8.06 23.79 -3.15
C GLN A 66 -7.32 24.60 -2.06
N PRO A 67 -7.28 25.95 -2.17
CA PRO A 67 -6.67 26.80 -1.14
C PRO A 67 -7.38 26.72 0.22
N GLU A 68 -8.67 26.38 0.22
CA GLU A 68 -9.51 26.16 1.41
C GLU A 68 -9.54 24.68 1.85
N SER A 69 -8.59 23.85 1.38
CA SER A 69 -8.59 22.43 1.71
C SER A 69 -8.30 22.19 3.20
N ASN A 70 -9.21 21.49 3.87
CA ASN A 70 -9.07 21.10 5.27
C ASN A 70 -8.16 19.86 5.47
N PHE A 71 -7.63 19.27 4.40
CA PHE A 71 -6.83 18.05 4.49
C PHE A 71 -5.65 18.02 3.51
N ARG A 72 -4.68 17.14 3.80
CA ARG A 72 -3.57 16.82 2.90
C ARG A 72 -3.73 15.40 2.39
N LEU A 73 -3.46 15.17 1.11
CA LEU A 73 -3.62 13.85 0.49
C LEU A 73 -2.27 13.12 0.41
N ALA A 74 -2.20 11.90 0.96
CA ALA A 74 -1.05 11.02 0.77
C ALA A 74 -1.47 9.83 -0.10
N VAL A 75 -0.82 9.67 -1.26
CA VAL A 75 -1.07 8.54 -2.17
C VAL A 75 0.06 7.55 -2.01
N THR A 76 -0.23 6.37 -1.44
CA THR A 76 0.76 5.30 -1.27
C THR A 76 0.48 4.16 -2.25
N VAL A 77 1.41 3.86 -3.15
CA VAL A 77 1.27 2.74 -4.10
C VAL A 77 2.42 1.75 -3.92
N ASN A 78 2.09 0.53 -3.53
CA ASN A 78 3.06 -0.57 -3.45
C ASN A 78 3.24 -1.22 -4.82
N SER A 79 4.47 -1.53 -5.22
CA SER A 79 4.80 -2.21 -6.48
C SER A 79 4.27 -1.47 -7.73
N VAL A 80 4.61 -0.18 -7.84
CA VAL A 80 4.14 0.71 -8.91
C VAL A 80 4.57 0.24 -10.32
N ASN A 81 5.61 -0.59 -10.41
CA ASN A 81 6.04 -1.24 -11.65
C ASN A 81 4.95 -2.11 -12.32
N ALA A 82 3.95 -2.59 -11.57
CA ALA A 82 2.80 -3.29 -12.14
C ALA A 82 1.94 -2.40 -13.04
N LEU A 83 1.95 -1.07 -12.84
CA LEU A 83 1.14 -0.15 -13.65
C LEU A 83 1.63 -0.03 -15.08
N TRP A 84 2.94 -0.13 -15.31
CA TRP A 84 3.57 -0.02 -16.64
C TRP A 84 4.15 -1.34 -17.17
N GLY A 85 4.12 -2.40 -16.36
CA GLY A 85 4.53 -3.76 -16.74
C GLY A 85 3.52 -4.46 -17.66
N LYS A 86 3.72 -5.75 -17.92
CA LYS A 86 2.78 -6.57 -18.70
C LYS A 86 1.69 -7.14 -17.79
N SER A 87 0.47 -7.28 -18.31
CA SER A 87 -0.60 -7.98 -17.61
C SER A 87 -0.57 -9.48 -17.93
N ASN A 88 -1.07 -10.29 -16.99
CA ASN A 88 -1.33 -11.72 -17.21
C ASN A 88 -2.81 -11.99 -17.53
N ILE A 89 -3.60 -10.94 -17.76
CA ILE A 89 -5.03 -11.04 -18.04
C ILE A 89 -5.19 -11.34 -19.52
N MET A 90 -6.00 -12.34 -19.84
CA MET A 90 -6.30 -12.73 -21.21
C MET A 90 -7.79 -12.55 -21.49
N THR A 91 -8.12 -12.07 -22.68
CA THR A 91 -9.50 -12.05 -23.18
C THR A 91 -9.99 -13.46 -23.50
N GLU A 92 -11.29 -13.61 -23.79
CA GLU A 92 -11.88 -14.87 -24.25
C GLU A 92 -11.18 -15.40 -25.52
N ASP A 93 -10.70 -14.48 -26.38
CA ASP A 93 -9.92 -14.77 -27.59
C ASP A 93 -8.46 -15.19 -27.30
N ARG A 94 -8.07 -15.37 -26.03
CA ARG A 94 -6.69 -15.66 -25.59
C ARG A 94 -5.68 -14.59 -26.00
N ARG A 95 -6.12 -13.33 -26.15
CA ARG A 95 -5.21 -12.19 -26.34
C ARG A 95 -4.85 -11.62 -24.98
N THR A 96 -3.58 -11.29 -24.78
CA THR A 96 -3.13 -10.58 -23.57
C THR A 96 -3.68 -9.16 -23.60
N VAL A 97 -4.31 -8.74 -22.50
CA VAL A 97 -4.87 -7.39 -22.34
C VAL A 97 -3.76 -6.43 -21.94
N ASP A 98 -3.66 -5.28 -22.60
CA ASP A 98 -2.72 -4.25 -22.18
C ASP A 98 -3.16 -3.61 -20.87
N PRO A 99 -2.24 -3.29 -19.94
CA PRO A 99 -2.60 -2.69 -18.65
C PRO A 99 -3.39 -1.39 -18.77
N GLU A 100 -3.23 -0.67 -19.89
CA GLU A 100 -3.93 0.59 -20.16
C GLU A 100 -5.42 0.40 -20.44
N GLU A 101 -5.83 -0.80 -20.88
CA GLU A 101 -7.25 -1.15 -21.08
C GLU A 101 -7.96 -1.46 -19.76
N LEU A 102 -7.22 -1.67 -18.68
CA LEU A 102 -7.78 -1.97 -17.37
C LEU A 102 -8.19 -0.66 -16.67
N THR A 103 -9.49 -0.46 -16.47
CA THR A 103 -10.07 0.78 -15.90
C THR A 103 -9.39 1.23 -14.60
N LEU A 104 -9.06 0.29 -13.71
CA LEU A 104 -8.40 0.61 -12.44
C LEU A 104 -6.96 1.12 -12.64
N ILE A 105 -6.20 0.51 -13.55
CA ILE A 105 -4.82 0.93 -13.84
C ILE A 105 -4.84 2.30 -14.52
N HIS A 106 -5.77 2.51 -15.46
CA HIS A 106 -5.97 3.80 -16.11
C HIS A 106 -6.25 4.92 -15.10
N ASN A 107 -7.17 4.69 -14.17
CA ASN A 107 -7.50 5.66 -13.13
C ASN A 107 -6.33 5.89 -12.15
N LEU A 108 -5.60 4.85 -11.77
CA LEU A 108 -4.45 4.99 -10.88
C LEU A 108 -3.29 5.74 -11.56
N ARG A 109 -3.03 5.51 -12.85
CA ARG A 109 -2.03 6.28 -13.61
C ARG A 109 -2.36 7.77 -13.63
N LYS A 110 -3.64 8.14 -13.76
CA LYS A 110 -4.06 9.56 -13.65
C LYS A 110 -3.82 10.16 -12.27
N LEU A 111 -3.91 9.35 -11.21
CA LEU A 111 -3.61 9.78 -9.84
C LEU A 111 -2.10 9.96 -9.61
N MET A 112 -1.28 9.20 -10.35
CA MET A 112 0.18 9.26 -10.31
C MET A 112 0.76 10.49 -11.02
N ASN A 113 -0.02 11.19 -11.84
CA ASN A 113 0.43 12.41 -12.49
C ASN A 113 0.65 13.54 -11.47
N ASN A 114 1.62 14.41 -11.75
CA ASN A 114 2.00 15.55 -10.91
C ASN A 114 1.13 16.81 -11.15
N ASP A 115 -0.09 16.63 -11.64
CA ASP A 115 -1.02 17.67 -12.07
C ASP A 115 -1.98 18.10 -10.93
N TRP A 116 -1.56 17.93 -9.67
CA TRP A 116 -2.29 18.33 -8.47
C TRP A 116 -1.35 18.72 -7.33
N THR A 117 -1.88 19.45 -6.35
CA THR A 117 -1.13 19.98 -5.21
C THR A 117 -1.84 19.65 -3.89
N GLY A 118 -1.18 19.92 -2.77
CA GLY A 118 -1.76 19.66 -1.44
C GLY A 118 -1.57 18.23 -0.93
N GLY A 119 -0.59 17.52 -1.49
CA GLY A 119 -0.26 16.17 -1.04
C GLY A 119 1.08 15.66 -1.53
N ALA A 120 1.34 14.37 -1.27
CA ALA A 120 2.54 13.67 -1.67
C ALA A 120 2.21 12.27 -2.19
N ILE A 121 2.96 11.83 -3.20
CA ILE A 121 2.88 10.48 -3.74
C ILE A 121 4.11 9.71 -3.27
N ILE A 122 3.88 8.58 -2.60
CA ILE A 122 4.92 7.69 -2.09
C ILE A 122 4.72 6.34 -2.76
N THR A 123 5.72 5.91 -3.53
CA THR A 123 5.64 4.62 -4.22
C THR A 123 6.81 3.74 -3.86
N THR A 124 6.58 2.43 -4.00
CA THR A 124 7.64 1.44 -3.93
C THR A 124 7.70 0.69 -5.25
N VAL A 125 8.90 0.26 -5.63
CA VAL A 125 9.11 -0.71 -6.69
C VAL A 125 9.33 -2.07 -6.04
N SER A 126 8.78 -3.13 -6.63
CA SER A 126 8.96 -4.49 -6.11
C SER A 126 9.31 -5.46 -7.24
N GLN A 127 10.33 -6.28 -6.98
CA GLN A 127 10.64 -7.45 -7.78
C GLN A 127 9.70 -8.61 -7.43
N THR A 128 9.28 -8.73 -6.17
CA THR A 128 8.41 -9.82 -5.74
C THR A 128 7.02 -9.62 -6.35
N GLY A 129 6.58 -10.59 -7.16
CA GLY A 129 5.31 -10.53 -7.88
C GLY A 129 5.37 -9.79 -9.22
N SER A 130 6.54 -9.29 -9.65
CA SER A 130 6.66 -8.66 -10.96
C SER A 130 6.60 -9.69 -12.08
N ALA A 131 5.70 -9.49 -13.03
CA ALA A 131 5.60 -10.36 -14.20
C ALA A 131 6.69 -10.01 -15.23
N PHE A 132 7.39 -11.02 -15.74
CA PHE A 132 8.36 -10.91 -16.84
C PHE A 132 9.61 -10.06 -16.56
N ILE A 133 10.00 -9.91 -15.29
CA ILE A 133 11.23 -9.22 -14.86
C ILE A 133 12.22 -10.26 -14.28
N PRO A 134 13.53 -10.16 -14.57
CA PRO A 134 14.53 -11.05 -13.98
C PRO A 134 14.56 -10.93 -12.46
N LYS A 135 14.82 -12.05 -11.77
CA LYS A 135 14.77 -12.14 -10.29
C LYS A 135 15.78 -11.23 -9.57
N PHE A 136 16.84 -10.84 -10.25
CA PHE A 136 17.92 -10.02 -9.68
C PHE A 136 17.79 -8.53 -10.01
N ALA A 137 16.77 -8.11 -10.76
CA ALA A 137 16.55 -6.69 -11.02
C ALA A 137 15.95 -6.02 -9.79
N TYR A 138 16.63 -4.99 -9.30
CA TYR A 138 16.20 -4.16 -8.18
C TYR A 138 16.26 -2.67 -8.49
N LEU A 139 16.85 -2.29 -9.63
CA LEU A 139 16.97 -0.88 -10.02
C LEU A 139 15.62 -0.35 -10.51
N PRO A 140 15.22 0.88 -10.13
CA PRO A 140 13.96 1.47 -10.57
C PRO A 140 13.80 1.48 -12.10
N GLN A 141 14.87 1.79 -12.84
CA GLN A 141 14.84 1.82 -14.31
C GLN A 141 14.59 0.44 -14.93
N GLU A 142 15.15 -0.62 -14.34
CA GLU A 142 14.92 -2.00 -14.79
C GLU A 142 13.51 -2.46 -14.46
N LEU A 143 13.01 -2.11 -13.27
CA LEU A 143 11.70 -2.54 -12.78
C LEU A 143 10.53 -1.82 -13.46
N LEU A 144 10.66 -0.51 -13.67
CA LEU A 144 9.64 0.32 -14.30
C LEU A 144 9.67 0.24 -15.83
N GLY A 145 10.83 -0.12 -16.39
CA GLY A 145 11.12 0.02 -17.81
C GLY A 145 11.10 1.49 -18.26
N LYS A 146 11.35 1.70 -19.56
CA LYS A 146 11.43 3.05 -20.13
C LYS A 146 10.12 3.85 -19.94
N LYS A 147 8.97 3.24 -20.25
CA LYS A 147 7.66 3.91 -20.15
C LYS A 147 7.32 4.36 -18.73
N GLY A 148 7.56 3.52 -17.73
CA GLY A 148 7.26 3.86 -16.34
C GLY A 148 8.25 4.85 -15.75
N PHE A 149 9.52 4.77 -16.13
CA PHE A 149 10.54 5.72 -15.71
C PHE A 149 10.27 7.12 -16.28
N ASP A 150 10.00 7.22 -17.58
CA ASP A 150 9.68 8.49 -18.25
C ASP A 150 8.38 9.11 -17.70
N ALA A 151 7.40 8.29 -17.30
CA ALA A 151 6.12 8.78 -16.75
C ALA A 151 6.22 9.31 -15.32
N MET A 152 7.18 8.83 -14.51
CA MET A 152 7.39 9.29 -13.14
C MET A 152 8.44 10.39 -13.02
N ASP A 153 9.16 10.71 -14.08
CA ASP A 153 10.17 11.76 -14.07
C ASP A 153 9.51 13.16 -13.95
N PRO A 154 9.92 14.03 -13.01
CA PRO A 154 10.95 13.86 -11.98
C PRO A 154 10.45 13.21 -10.67
N PHE A 155 11.25 12.29 -10.11
CA PHE A 155 11.01 11.67 -8.80
C PHE A 155 12.27 11.62 -7.92
N VAL A 156 12.08 11.43 -6.62
CA VAL A 156 13.18 11.30 -5.64
C VAL A 156 13.38 9.81 -5.30
N PRO A 157 14.45 9.15 -5.80
CA PRO A 157 14.72 7.76 -5.46
C PRO A 157 15.22 7.63 -4.02
N VAL A 158 14.67 6.68 -3.26
CA VAL A 158 15.14 6.32 -1.92
C VAL A 158 15.62 4.88 -1.93
N SER A 159 16.91 4.67 -1.65
CA SER A 159 17.49 3.33 -1.54
C SER A 159 17.25 2.75 -0.15
N ILE A 160 16.82 1.49 -0.08
CA ILE A 160 16.57 0.77 1.17
C ILE A 160 17.59 -0.38 1.25
N PRO A 161 18.68 -0.21 2.02
CA PRO A 161 19.68 -1.27 2.20
C PRO A 161 19.20 -2.34 3.19
N ASN A 162 20.00 -3.41 3.31
CA ASN A 162 19.87 -4.38 4.40
C ASN A 162 20.12 -3.72 5.77
N TYR A 163 19.76 -4.41 6.86
CA TYR A 163 19.96 -3.88 8.20
C TYR A 163 21.41 -3.52 8.48
N SER A 164 21.60 -2.37 9.12
CA SER A 164 22.82 -2.06 9.85
C SER A 164 22.99 -2.98 11.05
N GLU A 165 24.19 -3.01 11.63
CA GLU A 165 24.48 -3.84 12.81
C GLU A 165 23.56 -3.49 14.00
N LYS A 166 23.29 -2.20 14.20
CA LYS A 166 22.42 -1.72 15.28
C LYS A 166 20.96 -2.09 15.05
N GLU A 167 20.48 -1.99 13.81
CA GLU A 167 19.10 -2.38 13.48
C GLU A 167 18.90 -3.88 13.61
N PHE A 168 19.89 -4.68 13.18
CA PHE A 168 19.86 -6.12 13.36
C PHE A 168 19.82 -6.49 14.84
N GLU A 169 20.69 -5.88 15.65
CA GLU A 169 20.73 -6.13 17.09
C GLU A 169 19.41 -5.75 17.78
N SER A 170 18.85 -4.60 17.41
CA SER A 170 17.55 -4.16 17.93
C SER A 170 16.42 -5.13 17.55
N CYS A 171 16.42 -5.63 16.31
CA CYS A 171 15.45 -6.60 15.82
C CYS A 171 15.60 -7.97 16.51
N TYR A 172 16.84 -8.43 16.69
CA TYR A 172 17.13 -9.66 17.41
C TYR A 172 16.66 -9.60 18.87
N LEU A 173 16.97 -8.51 19.58
CA LEU A 173 16.52 -8.31 20.95
C LEU A 173 14.99 -8.25 21.05
N TYR A 174 14.32 -7.66 20.06
CA TYR A 174 12.86 -7.68 19.98
C TYR A 174 12.31 -9.11 19.86
N TYR A 175 12.92 -9.99 19.05
CA TYR A 175 12.51 -11.39 18.95
C TYR A 175 12.76 -12.18 20.24
N VAL A 176 13.86 -11.91 20.95
CA VAL A 176 14.14 -12.53 22.24
C VAL A 176 13.11 -12.10 23.30
N ASP A 177 12.84 -10.79 23.41
CA ASP A 177 11.88 -10.24 24.37
C ASP A 177 10.45 -10.77 24.15
N ARG A 178 10.05 -10.94 22.89
CA ARG A 178 8.75 -11.53 22.52
C ARG A 178 8.70 -13.05 22.66
N LEU A 179 9.79 -13.70 23.09
CA LEU A 179 9.93 -15.16 23.08
C LEU A 179 9.59 -15.72 21.69
N TRP A 180 9.96 -15.02 20.63
CA TRP A 180 9.76 -15.50 19.26
C TRP A 180 10.75 -16.61 18.91
N LEU A 181 11.98 -16.48 19.40
CA LEU A 181 13.03 -17.50 19.25
C LEU A 181 12.90 -18.54 20.36
N GLN A 182 12.53 -19.77 19.99
CA GLN A 182 12.34 -20.86 20.96
C GLN A 182 13.58 -21.72 21.12
N HIS A 183 14.39 -21.85 20.06
CA HIS A 183 15.57 -22.69 20.09
C HIS A 183 16.68 -22.15 21.01
N PRO A 184 17.18 -22.93 21.99
CA PRO A 184 18.18 -22.44 22.95
C PRO A 184 19.49 -21.95 22.32
N GLN A 185 19.92 -22.55 21.20
CA GLN A 185 21.15 -22.10 20.52
C GLN A 185 20.98 -20.76 19.81
N SER A 186 19.75 -20.35 19.49
CA SER A 186 19.50 -19.05 18.86
C SER A 186 19.67 -17.87 19.83
N LEU A 187 19.66 -18.16 21.13
CA LEU A 187 19.85 -17.19 22.22
C LEU A 187 21.33 -16.99 22.58
N THR A 188 22.25 -17.75 21.97
CA THR A 188 23.69 -17.62 22.24
C THR A 188 24.34 -16.64 21.26
N GLU A 189 25.49 -16.09 21.65
CA GLU A 189 26.28 -15.20 20.78
C GLU A 189 26.73 -15.88 19.48
N ASP A 190 26.97 -17.19 19.52
CA ASP A 190 27.32 -17.94 18.31
C ASP A 190 26.11 -18.15 17.40
N GLY A 191 24.93 -18.43 17.96
CA GLY A 191 23.68 -18.47 17.20
C GLY A 191 23.35 -17.12 16.55
N LYS A 192 23.60 -16.00 17.25
CA LYS A 192 23.46 -14.65 16.68
C LYS A 192 24.39 -14.46 15.47
N LYS A 193 25.65 -14.89 15.54
CA LYS A 193 26.59 -14.81 14.40
C LYS A 193 26.14 -15.68 13.22
N GLU A 194 25.62 -16.88 13.48
CA GLU A 194 25.06 -17.74 12.45
C GLU A 194 23.85 -17.09 11.76
N LEU A 195 22.93 -16.48 12.53
CA LEU A 195 21.79 -15.75 11.99
C LEU A 195 22.24 -14.57 11.11
N ILE A 196 23.25 -13.82 11.54
CA ILE A 196 23.84 -12.72 10.74
C ILE A 196 24.42 -13.27 9.44
N PHE A 197 25.17 -14.37 9.50
CA PHE A 197 25.83 -14.97 8.34
C PHE A 197 24.81 -15.52 7.32
N LEU A 198 23.81 -16.27 7.78
CA LEU A 198 22.80 -16.89 6.91
C LEU A 198 21.84 -15.86 6.30
N SER A 199 21.42 -14.86 7.08
CA SER A 199 20.53 -13.82 6.58
C SER A 199 21.24 -12.74 5.77
N ASN A 200 22.57 -12.58 5.94
CA ASN A 200 23.33 -11.43 5.48
C ASN A 200 22.65 -10.08 5.85
N ARG A 201 22.03 -10.05 7.04
CA ARG A 201 21.24 -8.91 7.55
C ARG A 201 20.06 -8.51 6.65
N ASN A 202 19.61 -9.39 5.77
CA ASN A 202 18.41 -9.18 4.98
C ASN A 202 17.17 -9.40 5.86
N PRO A 203 16.26 -8.40 5.98
CA PRO A 203 15.09 -8.49 6.85
C PRO A 203 14.17 -9.69 6.55
N ALA A 204 13.87 -9.93 5.27
CA ALA A 204 12.94 -10.98 4.86
C ALA A 204 13.54 -12.38 5.05
N VAL A 205 14.85 -12.54 4.82
CA VAL A 205 15.54 -13.81 5.06
C VAL A 205 15.64 -14.08 6.56
N LEU A 206 15.94 -13.05 7.36
CA LEU A 206 16.01 -13.17 8.81
C LEU A 206 14.67 -13.62 9.41
N GLU A 207 13.57 -12.95 9.07
CA GLU A 207 12.23 -13.31 9.54
C GLU A 207 11.87 -14.75 9.13
N ARG A 208 12.17 -15.14 7.89
CA ARG A 208 11.93 -16.50 7.41
C ARG A 208 12.74 -17.56 8.17
N ILE A 209 13.99 -17.27 8.54
CA ILE A 209 14.80 -18.18 9.35
C ILE A 209 14.22 -18.25 10.77
N CYS A 210 13.99 -17.09 11.39
CA CYS A 210 13.51 -16.98 12.77
C CYS A 210 12.10 -17.53 12.99
N SER A 211 11.22 -17.51 11.98
CA SER A 211 9.88 -18.11 12.07
C SER A 211 9.90 -19.64 12.22
N SER A 212 11.03 -20.28 11.93
CA SER A 212 11.20 -21.74 12.02
C SER A 212 12.05 -22.19 13.23
N LEU A 213 12.46 -21.26 14.11
CA LEU A 213 13.35 -21.49 15.25
C LEU A 213 12.62 -21.47 16.60
#